data_AF-A0A1F5PKL4-F1
#
_entry.id   AF-A0A1F5PKL4-F1
#
_cell.length_a   1.000
_cell.length_b   1.000
_cell.length_c   1.000
_cell.angle_alpha   90.00
_cell.angle_beta   90.00
_cell.angle_gamma   90.00
#
_symmetry.space_group_name_H-M   'P 1'
#
loop_
_entity.id
_entity.type
_entity.pdbx_description
1 polymer ?
#
loop_
_entity_poly.entity_id
_entity_poly.type
_entity_poly.pdbx_seq_one_letter_code
_entity_poly.pdbx_strand_id
1 'polypeptide(L)'
;MSKPFQAADFAGQVFEFRDKKDPRVYHMPPVRVFFAENIDGKWLYWGHAEILEINIDTVKRMTSGKYRITKIFTFEEMKSAFNFLDNRSEIDYLK
;
A
#
# COMPACT_ATOMS: atom_id res chain seq x y z
N MET A 1 -16.65 15.30 13.29
CA MET A 1 -15.54 14.39 12.94
C MET A 1 -16.12 13.24 12.12
N SER A 2 -15.53 12.93 10.97
CA SER A 2 -15.94 11.77 10.17
C SER A 2 -15.43 10.47 10.80
N LYS A 3 -16.20 9.39 10.66
CA LYS A 3 -15.80 8.04 11.09
C LYS A 3 -14.54 7.61 10.30
N PRO A 4 -13.47 7.11 10.95
CA PRO A 4 -12.31 6.56 10.25
C PRO A 4 -12.68 5.35 9.38
N PHE A 5 -12.02 5.20 8.24
CA PHE A 5 -12.21 4.04 7.36
C PHE A 5 -11.66 2.76 8.01
N GLN A 6 -12.35 1.65 7.74
CA GLN A 6 -11.97 0.30 8.10
C GLN A 6 -11.88 -0.56 6.84
N ALA A 7 -11.15 -1.68 6.91
CA ALA A 7 -11.07 -2.61 5.79
C ALA A 7 -12.45 -3.14 5.35
N ALA A 8 -13.39 -3.27 6.30
CA ALA A 8 -14.77 -3.67 6.02
C ALA A 8 -15.51 -2.69 5.09
N ASP A 9 -15.15 -1.40 5.11
CA ASP A 9 -15.75 -0.39 4.23
C ASP A 9 -15.35 -0.60 2.75
N PHE A 10 -14.31 -1.39 2.50
CA PHE A 10 -13.80 -1.73 1.16
C PHE A 10 -13.96 -3.23 0.85
N ALA A 11 -14.74 -3.96 1.64
CA ALA A 11 -14.94 -5.40 1.46
C ALA A 11 -15.50 -5.72 0.06
N GLY A 12 -14.86 -6.64 -0.65
CA GLY A 12 -15.24 -7.02 -2.00
C GLY A 12 -14.85 -6.02 -3.11
N GLN A 13 -14.23 -4.89 -2.76
CA GLN A 13 -13.77 -3.92 -3.75
C GLN A 13 -12.41 -4.33 -4.31
N VAL A 14 -12.26 -4.15 -5.62
CA VAL A 14 -11.00 -4.31 -6.35
C VAL A 14 -10.57 -2.94 -6.85
N PHE A 15 -9.34 -2.59 -6.52
CA PHE A 15 -8.70 -1.35 -6.92
C PHE A 15 -7.66 -1.63 -8.00
N GLU A 16 -7.32 -0.59 -8.74
CA GLU A 16 -6.31 -0.66 -9.78
C GLU A 16 -5.19 0.35 -9.50
N PHE A 17 -3.97 -0.04 -9.84
CA PHE A 17 -2.88 0.89 -10.03
C PHE A 17 -2.41 0.81 -11.48
N ARG A 18 -2.09 1.95 -12.05
CA ARG A 18 -1.69 2.06 -13.45
C ARG A 18 -0.40 2.85 -13.55
N ASP A 19 0.33 2.59 -14.63
CA ASP A 19 1.46 3.40 -15.07
C ASP A 19 2.53 3.67 -13.99
N LYS A 20 2.80 2.67 -13.14
CA LYS A 20 3.91 2.77 -12.18
C LYS A 20 5.22 2.60 -12.94
N LYS A 21 6.05 3.64 -12.88
CA LYS A 21 7.38 3.63 -13.50
C LYS A 21 8.21 2.44 -13.01
N ASP A 22 8.89 1.84 -13.98
CA ASP A 22 9.78 0.68 -13.91
C ASP A 22 9.07 -0.65 -13.58
N PRO A 23 9.65 -1.80 -13.97
CA PRO A 23 9.16 -3.11 -13.57
C PRO A 23 9.15 -3.27 -12.04
N ARG A 24 8.00 -3.63 -11.49
CA ARG A 24 7.82 -3.92 -10.05
C ARG A 24 7.27 -5.32 -9.90
N VAL A 25 7.86 -6.08 -8.99
CA VAL A 25 7.42 -7.42 -8.65
C VAL A 25 6.79 -7.38 -7.27
N TYR A 26 5.54 -7.83 -7.18
CA TYR A 26 4.82 -7.96 -5.93
C TYR A 26 4.50 -9.43 -5.68
N HIS A 27 4.40 -9.81 -4.40
CA HIS A 27 3.97 -11.15 -4.05
C HIS A 27 2.46 -11.31 -4.30
N MET A 28 2.10 -12.43 -4.93
CA MET A 28 0.71 -12.82 -5.15
C MET A 28 0.12 -13.49 -3.89
N PRO A 29 -1.21 -13.54 -3.74
CA PRO A 29 -1.90 -14.30 -2.73
C PRO A 29 -1.35 -15.74 -2.62
N PRO A 30 -1.24 -16.28 -1.39
CA PRO A 30 -1.82 -15.76 -0.14
C PRO A 30 -0.92 -14.74 0.60
N VAL A 31 0.15 -14.23 -0.01
CA VAL A 31 1.04 -13.25 0.62
C VAL A 31 0.42 -11.85 0.58
N ARG A 32 0.52 -11.13 1.70
CA ARG A 32 0.09 -9.74 1.83
C ARG A 32 1.26 -8.80 1.60
N VAL A 33 1.01 -7.67 0.94
CA VAL A 33 1.94 -6.55 0.80
C VAL A 33 1.52 -5.39 1.70
N PHE A 34 2.45 -4.48 1.98
CA PHE A 34 2.09 -3.22 2.64
C PHE A 34 1.32 -2.32 1.68
N PHE A 35 0.20 -1.80 2.18
CA PHE A 35 -0.49 -0.69 1.54
C PHE A 35 0.11 0.59 2.14
N ALA A 36 0.91 1.29 1.34
CA ALA A 36 1.68 2.43 1.77
C ALA A 36 1.71 3.52 0.69
N GLU A 37 1.91 4.75 1.13
CA GLU A 37 1.96 5.93 0.29
C GLU A 37 3.20 6.76 0.63
N ASN A 38 3.86 7.28 -0.39
CA ASN A 38 4.91 8.27 -0.21
C ASN A 38 4.33 9.66 -0.52
N ILE A 39 4.34 10.54 0.48
CA ILE A 39 3.82 11.91 0.42
C ILE A 39 5.00 12.83 0.65
N ASP A 40 5.45 13.51 -0.41
CA ASP A 40 6.60 14.43 -0.39
C ASP A 40 7.87 13.85 0.25
N GLY A 41 8.18 12.59 -0.05
CA GLY A 41 9.35 11.89 0.48
C GLY A 41 9.14 11.22 1.84
N LYS A 42 8.02 11.49 2.53
CA LYS A 42 7.64 10.82 3.78
C LYS A 42 6.72 9.63 3.51
N TRP A 43 6.80 8.60 4.34
CA TRP A 43 6.02 7.37 4.18
C TRP A 43 4.89 7.24 5.19
N LEU A 44 3.70 6.91 4.70
CA LEU A 44 2.54 6.54 5.47
C LEU A 44 2.15 5.08 5.18
N TYR A 45 2.09 4.26 6.22
CA TYR A 45 1.72 2.85 6.12
C TYR A 45 0.24 2.68 6.48
N TRP A 46 -0.61 2.67 5.46
CA TRP A 46 -2.07 2.56 5.60
C TRP A 46 -2.55 1.19 6.10
N GLY A 47 -1.84 0.12 5.75
CA GLY A 47 -2.22 -1.23 6.18
C GLY A 47 -1.71 -2.34 5.26
N HIS A 48 -2.57 -3.28 4.91
CA HIS A 48 -2.25 -4.44 4.08
C HIS A 48 -3.13 -4.50 2.82
N ALA A 49 -2.52 -4.98 1.74
CA ALA A 49 -3.20 -5.30 0.51
C ALA A 49 -2.78 -6.68 -0.02
N GLU A 50 -3.60 -7.23 -0.91
CA GLU A 50 -3.28 -8.42 -1.70
C GLU A 50 -3.33 -8.05 -3.18
N ILE A 51 -2.29 -8.43 -3.92
CA ILE A 51 -2.18 -8.15 -5.34
C ILE A 51 -2.88 -9.24 -6.15
N LEU A 52 -3.91 -8.88 -6.91
CA LEU A 52 -4.72 -9.83 -7.67
C LEU A 52 -4.21 -10.01 -9.10
N GLU A 53 -3.56 -9.00 -9.64
CA GLU A 53 -3.05 -8.98 -11.01
C GLU A 53 -1.81 -8.09 -11.08
N ILE A 54 -0.80 -8.52 -11.84
CA ILE A 54 0.38 -7.72 -12.16
C ILE A 54 0.58 -7.80 -13.67
N ASN A 55 0.65 -6.65 -14.32
CA ASN A 55 1.01 -6.51 -15.71
C ASN A 55 2.29 -5.67 -15.80
N ILE A 56 3.34 -6.26 -16.39
CA ILE A 56 4.62 -5.59 -16.61
C ILE A 56 4.78 -5.39 -18.12
N ASP A 57 4.67 -4.14 -18.57
CA ASP A 57 5.01 -3.75 -19.93
C ASP A 57 6.52 -3.52 -19.99
N THR A 58 7.23 -4.46 -20.62
CA THR A 58 8.69 -4.42 -20.72
C THR A 58 9.19 -3.41 -21.75
N VAL A 59 8.35 -3.03 -22.72
CA VAL A 59 8.68 -2.04 -23.75
C VAL A 59 8.61 -0.63 -23.16
N LYS A 60 7.50 -0.31 -22.49
CA LYS A 60 7.30 0.99 -21.83
C LYS A 60 7.97 1.08 -20.47
N ARG A 61 8.42 -0.05 -19.90
CA ARG A 61 8.95 -0.19 -18.53
C ARG A 61 7.95 0.33 -17.49
N MET A 62 6.73 -0.17 -17.56
CA MET A 62 5.65 0.23 -16.67
C MET A 62 5.01 -0.99 -16.01
N THR A 63 4.55 -0.80 -14.77
CA THR A 63 3.80 -1.81 -14.03
C THR A 63 2.40 -1.30 -13.74
N SER A 64 1.40 -2.13 -14.02
CA SER A 64 0.01 -1.92 -13.65
C SER A 64 -0.54 -3.18 -13.01
N GLY A 65 -1.71 -3.10 -12.40
CA GLY A 65 -2.29 -4.25 -11.73
C GLY A 65 -3.50 -3.93 -10.91
N LYS A 66 -3.99 -4.97 -10.23
CA LYS A 66 -5.18 -4.92 -9.39
C LYS A 66 -4.85 -5.40 -7.99
N TYR A 67 -5.54 -4.86 -7.01
CA TYR A 67 -5.36 -5.24 -5.63
C TYR A 67 -6.66 -5.10 -4.84
N ARG A 68 -6.71 -5.72 -3.68
CA ARG A 68 -7.74 -5.49 -2.67
C ARG A 68 -7.11 -5.13 -1.34
N ILE A 69 -7.79 -4.29 -0.58
CA ILE A 69 -7.38 -3.91 0.77
C ILE A 69 -7.83 -5.01 1.73
N THR A 70 -6.92 -5.51 2.56
CA THR A 70 -7.22 -6.57 3.55
C THR A 70 -7.18 -6.08 4.98
N LYS A 71 -6.47 -4.98 5.25
CA LYS A 71 -6.47 -4.30 6.54
C LYS A 71 -6.21 -2.81 6.36
N ILE A 72 -6.95 -1.98 7.09
CA ILE A 72 -6.60 -0.58 7.35
C ILE A 72 -6.15 -0.51 8.79
N PHE A 73 -4.96 0.04 9.02
CA PHE A 73 -4.39 0.21 10.35
C PHE A 73 -5.12 1.30 11.12
N THR A 74 -5.20 1.12 12.44
CA THR A 74 -5.47 2.22 13.37
C THR A 74 -4.27 3.18 13.39
N PHE A 75 -4.47 4.40 13.87
CA PHE A 75 -3.39 5.38 13.98
C PHE A 75 -2.16 4.86 14.74
N GLU A 76 -2.36 4.15 15.86
CA GLU A 76 -1.26 3.57 16.64
C GLU A 76 -0.57 2.39 15.93
N GLU A 77 -1.32 1.61 15.14
CA GLU A 77 -0.72 0.59 14.27
C GLU A 77 0.09 1.22 13.12
N MET A 78 -0.34 2.35 12.54
CA MET A 78 0.42 3.06 11.50
C MET A 78 1.78 3.53 12.03
N LYS A 79 1.79 4.16 13.22
CA LYS A 79 3.04 4.55 13.91
C LYS A 79 3.94 3.35 14.17
N SER A 80 3.34 2.26 14.68
CA SER A 80 4.08 1.03 14.97
C SER A 80 4.69 0.43 13.70
N ALA A 81 3.91 0.37 12.61
CA ALA A 81 4.37 -0.13 11.32
C ALA A 81 5.56 0.67 10.79
N PHE A 82 5.50 2.01 10.85
CA PHE A 82 6.63 2.85 10.48
C PHE A 82 7.88 2.54 11.30
N ASN A 83 7.74 2.43 12.63
CA ASN A 83 8.84 2.13 13.54
C ASN A 83 9.48 0.75 13.28
N PHE A 84 8.70 -0.25 12.91
CA PHE A 84 9.23 -1.60 12.63
C PHE A 84 9.84 -1.74 11.24
N LEU A 85 9.27 -1.08 10.24
CA LEU A 85 9.65 -1.27 8.84
C LEU A 85 10.78 -0.33 8.41
N ASP A 86 10.81 0.88 8.95
CA ASP A 86 11.66 1.94 8.43
C ASP A 86 12.47 2.64 9.53
N ASN A 87 11.82 3.10 10.60
CA ASN A 87 12.43 3.71 11.79
C ASN A 87 13.33 4.95 11.52
N ARG A 88 13.20 5.57 10.35
CA ARG A 88 13.94 6.77 9.95
C ARG A 88 13.09 8.01 10.13
N SER A 89 13.33 8.72 11.21
CA SER A 89 12.42 9.79 11.64
C SER A 89 12.29 10.97 10.65
N GLU A 90 13.23 11.12 9.72
CA GLU A 90 13.25 12.13 8.66
C GLU A 90 12.22 11.88 7.54
N ILE A 91 11.78 10.63 7.39
CA ILE A 91 10.78 10.23 6.39
C ILE A 91 9.47 9.73 7.03
N ASP A 92 9.26 9.97 8.33
CA ASP A 92 8.00 9.64 8.99
C ASP A 92 6.93 10.67 8.63
N TYR A 93 5.81 10.21 8.06
CA TYR A 93 4.66 11.05 7.75
C TYR A 93 3.88 11.48 9.00
N LEU A 94 3.87 10.66 10.05
CA LEU A 94 3.09 10.90 11.27
C LEU A 94 3.85 11.68 12.34
N LYS A 95 5.07 12.12 12.02
CA LYS A 95 5.92 13.00 12.84
C LYS A 95 5.90 14.44 12.32
#